data_AF-A0A959KKN6-F1
#
_entry.id   AF-A0A959KKN6-F1
#
_cell.length_a   1.000
_cell.length_b   1.000
_cell.length_c   1.000
_cell.angle_alpha   90.00
_cell.angle_beta   90.00
_cell.angle_gamma   90.00
#
_symmetry.space_group_name_H-M   'P 1'
#
loop_
_entity.id
_entity.type
_entity.pdbx_description
1 polymer ?
#
loop_
_entity_poly.entity_id
_entity_poly.type
_entity_poly.pdbx_seq_one_letter_code
_entity_poly.pdbx_strand_id
1 'polypeptide(L)'
;MKYKAFISYKHSIESRRQAADLERALKRYAKPLLKPPIKIFRDEKHMVPGEGLSRLIRDGLDNSEYLLFLADRAAAQSIWCKGELEYWCKTLGRSKELIIVHIGDQIALDQEEDLIDWENTDALPPTLKPYLQSIPLYVDLSWVESREDSSLDSLRYRGIVNSISARFRGVTPEELNGEEIKIYRRNRSLRNTVIVALSVLLILSSVTTWWALNRNAYALERQKFAETQQGIAEAEGLRAQDSARVAQQERTKALLQRDSAEMERDRAKIAEENARAQQRRAEMESNRNGRIARSNHNALLATQLAKSDPTLALRIAEMNYLLYPESSTAAGIFHEIISDTHTGKAFQTMPGNRSCNTGTFSPDNRSLVLCFSGGVVALWDLPG
;
A
#
# COMPACT_ATOMS: atom_id res chain seq x y z
N MET A 1 -33.99 -57.17 23.92
CA MET A 1 -33.35 -58.09 22.94
C MET A 1 -32.28 -57.36 22.16
N LYS A 2 -31.18 -58.04 21.79
CA LYS A 2 -30.05 -57.46 21.02
C LYS A 2 -30.31 -57.50 19.51
N TYR A 3 -31.04 -58.50 19.05
CA TYR A 3 -31.40 -58.73 17.66
C TYR A 3 -32.92 -58.69 17.51
N LYS A 4 -33.37 -58.16 16.38
CA LYS A 4 -34.78 -58.16 16.02
C LYS A 4 -35.24 -59.56 15.63
N ALA A 5 -34.38 -60.30 14.93
CA ALA A 5 -34.68 -61.66 14.55
C ALA A 5 -33.43 -62.54 14.47
N PHE A 6 -33.63 -63.84 14.65
CA PHE A 6 -32.70 -64.91 14.35
C PHE A 6 -33.15 -65.61 13.07
N ILE A 7 -32.23 -65.90 12.14
CA ILE A 7 -32.53 -66.70 10.93
C ILE A 7 -31.91 -68.09 11.09
N SER A 8 -32.78 -69.11 11.20
CA SER A 8 -32.42 -70.53 11.22
C SER A 8 -32.62 -71.12 9.83
N TYR A 9 -31.58 -71.77 9.29
CA TYR A 9 -31.57 -72.34 7.94
C TYR A 9 -30.48 -73.40 7.82
N LYS A 10 -30.66 -74.37 6.91
CA LYS A 10 -29.58 -75.30 6.57
C LYS A 10 -28.51 -74.57 5.76
N HIS A 11 -27.23 -74.91 5.92
CA HIS A 11 -26.12 -74.24 5.22
C HIS A 11 -25.91 -74.63 3.74
N SER A 12 -26.97 -74.93 2.97
CA SER A 12 -26.89 -75.14 1.51
C SER A 12 -26.55 -73.82 0.78
N ILE A 13 -26.26 -73.90 -0.53
CA ILE A 13 -25.84 -72.72 -1.31
C ILE A 13 -27.04 -71.77 -1.49
N GLU A 14 -28.20 -72.35 -1.80
CA GLU A 14 -29.45 -71.69 -2.12
C GLU A 14 -30.04 -71.00 -0.89
N SER A 15 -30.22 -71.74 0.19
CA SER A 15 -30.73 -71.23 1.47
C SER A 15 -29.83 -70.15 2.08
N ARG A 16 -28.49 -70.27 1.95
CA ARG A 16 -27.56 -69.21 2.38
C ARG A 16 -27.75 -67.93 1.59
N ARG A 17 -27.93 -68.05 0.27
CA ARG A 17 -28.19 -66.89 -0.60
C ARG A 17 -29.51 -66.22 -0.20
N GLN A 18 -30.59 -66.99 -0.10
CA GLN A 18 -31.91 -66.47 0.26
C GLN A 18 -31.94 -65.88 1.68
N ALA A 19 -31.27 -66.49 2.66
CA ALA A 19 -31.12 -65.94 4.01
C ALA A 19 -30.41 -64.58 3.98
N ALA A 20 -29.31 -64.47 3.23
CA ALA A 20 -28.55 -63.22 3.12
C ALA A 20 -29.31 -62.12 2.35
N ASP A 21 -30.06 -62.49 1.31
CA ASP A 21 -30.89 -61.57 0.56
C ASP A 21 -32.07 -61.07 1.40
N LEU A 22 -32.74 -61.96 2.13
CA LEU A 22 -33.81 -61.63 3.07
C LEU A 22 -33.32 -60.73 4.20
N GLU A 23 -32.17 -61.04 4.80
CA GLU A 23 -31.55 -60.19 5.81
C GLU A 23 -31.28 -58.77 5.28
N ARG A 24 -30.73 -58.67 4.06
CA ARG A 24 -30.45 -57.39 3.40
C ARG A 24 -31.73 -56.61 3.11
N ALA A 25 -32.76 -57.30 2.63
CA ALA A 25 -34.06 -56.70 2.31
C ALA A 25 -34.72 -56.14 3.57
N LEU A 26 -34.83 -56.94 4.63
CA LEU A 26 -35.41 -56.53 5.93
C LEU A 26 -34.67 -55.36 6.57
N LYS A 27 -33.33 -55.30 6.43
CA LYS A 27 -32.52 -54.17 6.94
C LYS A 27 -32.74 -52.86 6.17
N ARG A 28 -33.12 -52.92 4.90
CA ARG A 28 -33.29 -51.75 4.01
C ARG A 28 -34.75 -51.28 3.92
N TYR A 29 -35.70 -52.20 4.06
CA TYR A 29 -37.12 -51.94 3.87
C TYR A 29 -37.65 -50.92 4.88
N ALA A 30 -38.39 -49.92 4.37
CA ALA A 30 -38.99 -48.83 5.16
C ALA A 30 -38.02 -48.22 6.21
N LYS A 31 -36.72 -48.09 5.88
CA LYS A 31 -35.68 -47.60 6.80
C LYS A 31 -35.55 -46.06 6.77
N PRO A 32 -35.70 -45.35 7.90
CA PRO A 32 -35.38 -43.94 7.98
C PRO A 32 -33.88 -43.68 7.75
N LEU A 33 -33.54 -42.62 7.00
CA LEU A 33 -32.15 -42.35 6.58
C LEU A 33 -31.14 -42.33 7.74
N LEU A 34 -31.53 -41.72 8.86
CA LEU A 34 -30.66 -41.47 10.02
C LEU A 34 -30.70 -42.56 11.09
N LYS A 35 -31.60 -43.56 10.99
CA LYS A 35 -31.67 -44.64 11.98
C LYS A 35 -30.75 -45.80 11.57
N PRO A 36 -30.08 -46.49 12.52
CA PRO A 36 -29.37 -47.71 12.20
C PRO A 36 -30.35 -48.80 11.70
N PRO A 37 -29.91 -49.71 10.82
CA PRO A 37 -30.74 -50.84 10.41
C PRO A 37 -30.99 -51.78 11.59
N ILE A 38 -32.08 -52.55 11.53
CA ILE A 38 -32.34 -53.60 12.50
C ILE A 38 -31.18 -54.61 12.53
N LYS A 39 -30.85 -55.11 13.72
CA LYS A 39 -29.84 -56.16 13.89
C LYS A 39 -30.54 -57.49 13.71
N ILE A 40 -30.10 -58.29 12.75
CA ILE A 40 -30.58 -59.66 12.53
C ILE A 40 -29.38 -60.56 12.77
N PHE A 41 -29.59 -61.61 13.57
CA PHE A 41 -28.60 -62.66 13.77
C PHE A 41 -28.86 -63.74 12.74
N ARG A 42 -27.82 -64.14 12.01
CA ARG A 42 -27.86 -65.26 11.07
C ARG A 42 -26.86 -66.28 11.57
N ASP A 43 -27.25 -67.54 11.63
CA ASP A 43 -26.29 -68.60 11.93
C ASP A 43 -25.23 -68.63 10.80
N GLU A 44 -23.98 -68.34 11.16
CA GLU A 44 -22.83 -68.30 10.25
C GLU A 44 -21.71 -69.14 10.85
N LYS A 45 -21.59 -70.41 10.41
CA LYS A 45 -20.37 -71.24 10.41
C LYS A 45 -19.49 -71.22 11.69
N HIS A 46 -20.03 -71.01 12.88
CA HIS A 46 -19.29 -71.17 14.13
C HIS A 46 -19.71 -72.47 14.83
N MET A 47 -19.33 -73.61 14.23
CA MET A 47 -19.48 -74.92 14.85
C MET A 47 -18.14 -75.39 15.40
N VAL A 48 -18.10 -75.63 16.71
CA VAL A 48 -17.12 -76.51 17.35
C VAL A 48 -17.75 -77.92 17.36
N PRO A 49 -17.13 -78.96 16.77
CA PRO A 49 -17.66 -80.31 16.83
C PRO A 49 -17.67 -80.84 18.28
N GLY A 50 -18.79 -81.41 18.74
CA GLY A 50 -18.82 -82.29 19.92
C GLY A 50 -19.74 -81.91 21.08
N GLU A 51 -20.33 -80.72 21.12
CA GLU A 51 -21.28 -80.34 22.16
C GLU A 51 -22.60 -79.88 21.52
N GLY A 52 -23.72 -79.98 22.26
CA GLY A 52 -25.04 -79.53 21.80
C GLY A 52 -25.06 -78.05 21.40
N LEU A 53 -26.25 -77.50 21.09
CA LEU A 53 -26.45 -76.11 20.62
C LEU A 53 -25.39 -75.16 21.18
N SER A 54 -24.51 -74.63 20.32
CA SER A 54 -23.34 -73.88 20.76
C SER A 54 -23.79 -72.69 21.62
N ARG A 55 -22.98 -72.29 22.61
CA ARG A 55 -23.29 -71.16 23.50
C ARG A 55 -23.66 -69.91 22.71
N LEU A 56 -22.98 -69.66 21.59
CA LEU A 56 -23.25 -68.55 20.67
C LEU A 56 -24.64 -68.62 20.02
N ILE A 57 -25.08 -69.81 19.60
CA ILE A 57 -26.41 -69.99 19.00
C ILE A 57 -27.49 -69.79 20.05
N ARG A 58 -27.32 -70.34 21.26
CA ARG A 58 -28.25 -70.12 22.39
C ARG A 58 -28.33 -68.63 22.75
N ASP A 59 -27.18 -67.97 22.89
CA ASP A 59 -27.13 -66.53 23.15
C ASP A 59 -27.84 -65.73 22.03
N GLY A 60 -27.68 -66.15 20.78
CA GLY A 60 -28.36 -65.58 19.62
C GLY A 60 -29.89 -65.74 19.69
N LEU A 61 -30.37 -66.93 20.03
CA LEU A 61 -31.80 -67.23 20.22
C LEU A 61 -32.37 -66.45 21.41
N ASP A 62 -31.71 -66.48 22.57
CA ASP A 62 -32.16 -65.80 23.79
C ASP A 62 -32.33 -64.29 23.56
N ASN A 63 -31.41 -63.70 22.79
CA ASN A 63 -31.36 -62.27 22.49
C ASN A 63 -32.09 -61.84 21.21
N SER A 64 -32.87 -62.72 20.59
CA SER A 64 -33.68 -62.40 19.41
C SER A 64 -35.17 -62.30 19.77
N GLU A 65 -35.88 -61.33 19.18
CA GLU A 65 -37.33 -61.18 19.39
C GLU A 65 -38.13 -62.19 18.55
N TYR A 66 -37.74 -62.40 17.30
CA TYR A 66 -38.40 -63.31 16.37
C TYR A 66 -37.44 -64.41 15.90
N LEU A 67 -37.99 -65.57 15.53
CA LEU A 67 -37.27 -66.63 14.86
C LEU A 67 -37.82 -66.78 13.45
N LEU A 68 -36.98 -66.59 12.43
CA LEU A 68 -37.30 -66.89 11.04
C LEU A 68 -36.71 -68.26 10.71
N PHE A 69 -37.57 -69.22 10.44
CA PHE A 69 -37.16 -70.55 9.99
C PHE A 69 -37.33 -70.65 8.48
N LEU A 70 -36.21 -70.80 7.76
CA LEU A 70 -36.24 -71.08 6.33
C LEU A 70 -36.50 -72.57 6.13
N ALA A 71 -37.73 -72.87 5.72
CA ALA A 71 -38.26 -74.21 5.58
C ALA A 71 -37.93 -74.79 4.20
N ASP A 72 -37.05 -75.78 4.20
CA ASP A 72 -36.80 -76.76 3.14
C ASP A 72 -36.64 -78.15 3.80
N ARG A 73 -36.67 -79.22 2.99
CA ARG A 73 -36.49 -80.60 3.45
C ARG A 73 -35.15 -80.78 4.17
N ALA A 74 -34.12 -80.09 3.71
CA ALA A 74 -32.77 -80.18 4.29
C ALA A 74 -32.68 -79.56 5.70
N ALA A 75 -33.38 -78.46 5.96
CA ALA A 75 -33.50 -77.86 7.29
C ALA A 75 -34.41 -78.68 8.20
N ALA A 76 -35.52 -79.21 7.68
CA ALA A 76 -36.41 -80.09 8.43
C ALA A 76 -35.71 -81.36 8.93
N GLN A 77 -34.75 -81.90 8.19
CA GLN A 77 -33.96 -83.07 8.60
C GLN A 77 -32.75 -82.72 9.48
N SER A 78 -32.35 -81.45 9.55
CA SER A 78 -31.17 -80.99 10.27
C SER A 78 -31.34 -81.10 11.79
N ILE A 79 -30.46 -81.86 12.45
CA ILE A 79 -30.41 -81.98 13.93
C ILE A 79 -30.27 -80.61 14.60
N TRP A 80 -29.50 -79.71 13.99
CA TRP A 80 -29.25 -78.37 14.52
C TRP A 80 -30.50 -77.50 14.45
N CYS A 81 -31.15 -77.41 13.29
CA CYS A 81 -32.39 -76.64 13.13
C CYS A 81 -33.50 -77.19 14.03
N LYS A 82 -33.61 -78.52 14.16
CA LYS A 82 -34.53 -79.16 15.12
C LYS A 82 -34.24 -78.73 16.55
N GLY A 83 -32.97 -78.72 16.96
CA GLY A 83 -32.56 -78.28 18.30
C GLY A 83 -32.85 -76.80 18.56
N GLU A 84 -32.65 -75.93 17.57
CA GLU A 84 -32.98 -74.50 17.67
C GLU A 84 -34.49 -74.28 17.81
N LEU A 85 -35.29 -74.97 16.98
CA LEU A 85 -36.75 -74.91 17.01
C LEU A 85 -37.33 -75.48 18.31
N GLU A 86 -36.80 -76.61 18.79
CA GLU A 86 -37.21 -77.17 20.08
C GLU A 86 -36.83 -76.20 21.21
N TYR A 87 -35.62 -75.66 21.22
CA TYR A 87 -35.22 -74.68 22.23
C TYR A 87 -36.13 -73.43 22.21
N TRP A 88 -36.44 -72.91 21.03
CA TRP A 88 -37.30 -71.74 20.87
C TRP A 88 -38.74 -71.99 21.34
N CYS A 89 -39.34 -73.12 20.95
CA CYS A 89 -40.73 -73.41 21.27
C CYS A 89 -40.91 -73.95 22.68
N LYS A 90 -40.02 -74.84 23.14
CA LYS A 90 -40.12 -75.55 24.42
C LYS A 90 -39.50 -74.77 25.57
N THR A 91 -38.28 -74.27 25.39
CA THR A 91 -37.52 -73.62 26.46
C THR A 91 -37.86 -72.14 26.58
N LEU A 92 -37.91 -71.42 25.46
CA LEU A 92 -38.25 -69.99 25.46
C LEU A 92 -39.76 -69.74 25.44
N GLY A 93 -40.58 -70.71 25.01
CA GLY A 93 -42.04 -70.58 24.95
C GLY A 93 -42.54 -69.57 23.91
N ARG A 94 -41.73 -69.25 22.88
CA ARG A 94 -41.97 -68.17 21.92
C ARG A 94 -42.55 -68.65 20.59
N SER A 95 -43.43 -69.66 20.61
CA SER A 95 -44.00 -70.23 19.38
C SER A 95 -44.79 -69.22 18.54
N LYS A 96 -45.31 -68.13 19.15
CA LYS A 96 -46.06 -67.05 18.47
C LYS A 96 -45.16 -66.06 17.71
N GLU A 97 -43.87 -66.04 18.04
CA GLU A 97 -42.84 -65.21 17.42
C GLU A 97 -42.01 -65.98 16.38
N LEU A 98 -42.39 -67.24 16.10
CA LEU A 98 -41.87 -68.04 15.00
C LEU A 98 -42.55 -67.62 13.69
N ILE A 99 -41.74 -67.35 12.66
CA ILE A 99 -42.18 -67.04 11.29
C ILE A 99 -41.60 -68.11 10.38
N ILE A 100 -42.46 -68.79 9.63
CA ILE A 100 -42.07 -69.83 8.68
C ILE A 100 -41.89 -69.18 7.31
N VAL A 101 -40.68 -69.31 6.76
CA VAL A 101 -40.32 -68.81 5.44
C VAL A 101 -40.08 -70.02 4.53
N HIS A 102 -41.05 -70.35 3.70
CA HIS A 102 -40.95 -71.49 2.79
C HIS A 102 -40.02 -71.16 1.64
N ILE A 103 -38.97 -71.94 1.46
CA ILE A 103 -37.95 -71.68 0.43
C ILE A 103 -37.81 -72.82 -0.59
N GLY A 104 -38.38 -73.98 -0.31
CA GLY A 104 -38.32 -75.14 -1.18
C GLY A 104 -39.08 -76.33 -0.60
N ASP A 105 -39.25 -77.37 -1.42
CA ASP A 105 -40.01 -78.58 -1.11
C ASP A 105 -41.49 -78.29 -0.78
N GLN A 106 -42.22 -79.22 -0.16
CA GLN A 106 -43.67 -79.18 0.00
C GLN A 106 -44.09 -78.89 1.45
N ILE A 107 -44.97 -77.90 1.60
CA ILE A 107 -45.75 -77.68 2.82
C ILE A 107 -47.21 -77.93 2.45
N ALA A 108 -47.72 -79.08 2.88
CA ALA A 108 -49.09 -79.47 2.66
C ALA A 108 -49.99 -78.83 3.73
N LEU A 109 -51.07 -78.19 3.28
CA LEU A 109 -52.11 -77.65 4.15
C LEU A 109 -53.36 -78.51 3.96
N ASP A 110 -53.96 -78.90 5.07
CA ASP A 110 -55.27 -79.52 5.08
C ASP A 110 -56.32 -78.45 4.75
N GLN A 111 -57.07 -78.68 3.68
CA GLN A 111 -58.06 -77.72 3.16
C GLN A 111 -59.32 -77.66 4.06
N GLU A 112 -59.55 -78.65 4.91
CA GLU A 112 -60.75 -78.73 5.75
C GLU A 112 -60.56 -78.10 7.13
N GLU A 113 -59.38 -78.25 7.74
CA GLU A 113 -59.11 -77.78 9.11
C GLU A 113 -58.27 -76.50 9.19
N ASP A 114 -57.79 -75.95 8.06
CA ASP A 114 -56.84 -74.82 8.02
C ASP A 114 -55.59 -75.10 8.89
N LEU A 115 -55.16 -76.37 8.89
CA LEU A 115 -54.03 -76.88 9.64
C LEU A 115 -52.96 -77.46 8.70
N ILE A 116 -51.75 -77.62 9.21
CA ILE A 116 -50.65 -78.23 8.46
C ILE A 116 -50.85 -79.74 8.42
N ASP A 117 -50.85 -80.31 7.21
CA ASP A 117 -50.82 -81.75 7.01
C ASP A 117 -49.38 -82.24 7.25
N TRP A 118 -49.17 -82.77 8.45
CA TRP A 118 -47.88 -83.28 8.90
C TRP A 118 -47.46 -84.60 8.25
N GLU A 119 -48.36 -85.30 7.55
CA GLU A 119 -48.02 -86.55 6.85
C GLU A 119 -47.42 -86.27 5.47
N ASN A 120 -47.92 -85.25 4.78
CA ASN A 120 -47.49 -84.89 3.44
C ASN A 120 -46.52 -83.69 3.38
N THR A 121 -46.25 -83.02 4.50
CA THR A 121 -45.26 -81.94 4.59
C THR A 121 -43.85 -82.48 4.83
N ASP A 122 -42.88 -82.05 4.02
CA ASP A 122 -41.49 -82.45 4.15
C ASP A 122 -40.53 -81.30 4.50
N ALA A 123 -40.95 -80.05 4.33
CA ALA A 123 -40.15 -78.86 4.64
C ALA A 123 -40.21 -78.42 6.11
N LEU A 124 -41.07 -79.04 6.93
CA LEU A 124 -41.20 -78.75 8.36
C LEU A 124 -40.85 -79.98 9.22
N PRO A 125 -40.07 -79.83 10.30
CA PRO A 125 -39.78 -80.94 11.18
C PRO A 125 -41.00 -81.33 12.04
N PRO A 126 -41.31 -82.64 12.19
CA PRO A 126 -42.44 -83.11 13.01
C PRO A 126 -42.38 -82.67 14.48
N THR A 127 -41.22 -82.22 14.97
CA THR A 127 -41.03 -81.67 16.32
C THR A 127 -41.82 -80.39 16.57
N LEU A 128 -42.27 -79.70 15.50
CA LEU A 128 -43.11 -78.50 15.60
C LEU A 128 -44.61 -78.79 15.77
N LYS A 129 -45.06 -80.04 15.51
CA LYS A 129 -46.47 -80.46 15.63
C LYS A 129 -47.17 -80.02 16.92
N PRO A 130 -46.58 -80.15 18.13
CA PRO A 130 -47.27 -79.74 19.35
C PRO A 130 -47.34 -78.21 19.57
N TYR A 131 -46.51 -77.42 18.87
CA TYR A 131 -46.37 -75.98 19.11
C TYR A 131 -47.11 -75.11 18.08
N LEU A 132 -47.42 -75.66 16.90
CA LEU A 132 -48.16 -75.00 15.84
C LEU A 132 -49.63 -75.44 15.88
N GLN A 133 -50.42 -74.77 16.72
CA GLN A 133 -51.87 -75.03 16.89
C GLN A 133 -52.75 -74.20 15.93
N SER A 134 -52.17 -73.20 15.28
CA SER A 134 -52.80 -72.31 14.30
C SER A 134 -51.73 -71.86 13.31
N ILE A 135 -52.08 -71.61 12.04
CA ILE A 135 -51.13 -71.20 11.01
C ILE A 135 -50.32 -69.97 11.50
N PRO A 136 -49.01 -70.11 11.81
CA PRO A 136 -48.17 -68.94 12.07
C PRO A 136 -48.06 -68.13 10.79
N LEU A 137 -47.55 -66.88 10.85
CA LEU A 137 -47.29 -66.11 9.63
C LEU A 137 -46.38 -66.95 8.71
N TYR A 138 -47.00 -67.50 7.66
CA TYR A 138 -46.39 -68.33 6.65
C TYR A 138 -46.12 -67.47 5.44
N VAL A 139 -44.88 -67.49 4.95
CA VAL A 139 -44.50 -66.70 3.79
C VAL A 139 -43.78 -67.57 2.77
N ASP A 140 -44.28 -67.55 1.55
CA ASP A 140 -43.77 -68.34 0.43
C ASP A 140 -42.70 -67.58 -0.38
N LEU A 141 -41.46 -68.06 -0.30
CA LEU A 141 -40.30 -67.67 -1.09
C LEU A 141 -39.79 -68.81 -1.99
N SER A 142 -40.53 -69.92 -2.15
CA SER A 142 -40.13 -71.07 -2.97
C SER A 142 -39.92 -70.73 -4.44
N TRP A 143 -40.60 -69.69 -4.92
CA TRP A 143 -40.49 -69.14 -6.28
C TRP A 143 -39.23 -68.30 -6.52
N VAL A 144 -38.41 -68.00 -5.49
CA VAL A 144 -37.25 -67.11 -5.60
C VAL A 144 -36.01 -67.89 -6.03
N GLU A 145 -35.83 -68.03 -7.34
CA GLU A 145 -34.70 -68.74 -7.94
C GLU A 145 -33.49 -67.84 -8.21
N SER A 146 -33.72 -66.59 -8.61
CA SER A 146 -32.67 -65.63 -8.98
C SER A 146 -32.45 -64.53 -7.93
N ARG A 147 -31.48 -63.64 -8.18
CA ARG A 147 -31.27 -62.42 -7.37
C ARG A 147 -32.21 -61.28 -7.74
N GLU A 148 -32.78 -61.31 -8.95
CA GLU A 148 -33.74 -60.29 -9.39
C GLU A 148 -35.07 -60.48 -8.67
N ASP A 149 -35.46 -61.75 -8.46
CA ASP A 149 -36.63 -62.14 -7.68
C ASP A 149 -36.54 -61.71 -6.21
N SER A 150 -35.32 -61.68 -5.64
CA SER A 150 -35.05 -61.21 -4.27
C SER A 150 -34.79 -59.71 -4.16
N SER A 151 -35.09 -58.92 -5.20
CA SER A 151 -35.02 -57.45 -5.16
C SER A 151 -36.28 -56.84 -4.54
N LEU A 152 -36.11 -55.71 -3.84
CA LEU A 152 -37.23 -54.88 -3.36
C LEU A 152 -38.01 -54.19 -4.50
N ASP A 153 -37.51 -54.28 -5.74
CA ASP A 153 -38.21 -53.81 -6.93
C ASP A 153 -39.33 -54.77 -7.36
N SER A 154 -39.22 -56.06 -7.03
CA SER A 154 -40.27 -57.05 -7.27
C SER A 154 -41.44 -56.82 -6.30
N LEU A 155 -42.64 -56.61 -6.85
CA LEU A 155 -43.85 -56.37 -6.05
C LEU A 155 -44.15 -57.54 -5.09
N ARG A 156 -43.98 -58.79 -5.56
CA ARG A 156 -44.24 -60.00 -4.76
C ARG A 156 -43.27 -60.11 -3.59
N TYR A 157 -41.96 -59.95 -3.86
CA TYR A 157 -40.94 -60.00 -2.82
C TYR A 157 -41.05 -58.84 -1.83
N ARG A 158 -41.31 -57.62 -2.32
CA ARG A 158 -41.55 -56.46 -1.47
C ARG A 158 -42.75 -56.67 -0.53
N GLY A 159 -43.84 -57.26 -1.02
CA GLY A 159 -45.01 -57.60 -0.20
C GLY A 159 -44.67 -58.57 0.93
N ILE A 160 -43.84 -59.58 0.66
CA ILE A 160 -43.34 -60.54 1.66
C ILE A 160 -42.49 -59.84 2.73
N VAL A 161 -41.51 -59.04 2.29
CA VAL A 161 -40.64 -58.29 3.20
C VAL A 161 -41.45 -57.29 4.03
N ASN A 162 -42.49 -56.70 3.46
CA ASN A 162 -43.45 -55.85 4.16
C ASN A 162 -44.18 -56.63 5.25
N SER A 163 -44.76 -57.79 4.95
CA SER A 163 -45.48 -58.61 5.94
C SER A 163 -44.61 -58.98 7.14
N ILE A 164 -43.36 -59.41 6.90
CA ILE A 164 -42.40 -59.73 7.96
C ILE A 164 -42.02 -58.46 8.75
N SER A 165 -41.74 -57.36 8.05
CA SER A 165 -41.36 -56.09 8.68
C SER A 165 -42.51 -55.47 9.49
N ALA A 166 -43.75 -55.67 9.06
CA ALA A 166 -44.96 -55.22 9.74
C ALA A 166 -45.14 -56.00 11.05
N ARG A 167 -44.97 -57.33 10.98
CA ARG A 167 -44.93 -58.20 12.16
C ARG A 167 -43.85 -57.77 13.15
N PHE A 168 -42.63 -57.47 12.70
CA PHE A 168 -41.56 -56.95 13.56
C PHE A 168 -41.94 -55.65 14.29
N ARG A 169 -42.73 -54.78 13.65
CA ARG A 169 -43.13 -53.49 14.20
C ARG A 169 -44.45 -53.55 14.97
N GLY A 170 -45.16 -54.67 14.94
CA GLY A 170 -46.48 -54.82 15.55
C GLY A 170 -47.58 -54.00 14.85
N VAL A 171 -47.43 -53.74 13.56
CA VAL A 171 -48.39 -52.99 12.72
C VAL A 171 -48.92 -53.89 11.62
N THR A 172 -50.00 -53.47 10.96
CA THR A 172 -50.54 -54.19 9.80
C THR A 172 -49.67 -53.98 8.55
N PRO A 173 -49.64 -54.94 7.61
CA PRO A 173 -48.95 -54.76 6.32
C PRO A 173 -49.41 -53.52 5.54
N GLU A 174 -50.70 -53.18 5.62
CA GLU A 174 -51.27 -51.99 4.96
C GLU A 174 -50.76 -50.69 5.58
N GLU A 175 -50.71 -50.61 6.91
CA GLU A 175 -50.14 -49.46 7.62
C GLU A 175 -48.66 -49.27 7.29
N LEU A 176 -47.89 -50.37 7.28
CA LEU A 176 -46.47 -50.29 6.99
C LEU A 176 -46.18 -49.86 5.54
N ASN A 177 -46.98 -50.31 4.57
CA ASN A 177 -46.90 -49.79 3.20
C ASN A 177 -47.12 -48.27 3.15
N GLY A 178 -48.10 -47.78 3.91
CA GLY A 178 -48.34 -46.34 4.06
C GLY A 178 -47.16 -45.60 4.69
N GLU A 179 -46.56 -46.18 5.73
CA GLU A 179 -45.34 -45.65 6.37
C GLU A 179 -44.12 -45.68 5.44
N GLU A 180 -43.94 -46.73 4.65
CA GLU A 180 -42.86 -46.87 3.69
C GLU A 180 -42.86 -45.69 2.72
N ILE A 181 -44.03 -45.36 2.16
CA ILE A 181 -44.21 -44.22 1.25
C ILE A 181 -43.81 -42.91 1.94
N LYS A 182 -44.23 -42.71 3.19
CA LYS A 182 -43.88 -41.50 3.98
C LYS A 182 -42.37 -41.42 4.24
N ILE A 183 -41.75 -42.52 4.65
CA ILE A 183 -40.31 -42.63 4.91
C ILE A 183 -39.53 -42.38 3.61
N TYR A 184 -39.96 -42.96 2.50
CA TYR A 184 -39.34 -42.76 1.19
C TYR A 184 -39.40 -41.30 0.74
N ARG A 185 -40.56 -40.65 0.83
CA ARG A 185 -40.73 -39.22 0.48
C ARG A 185 -39.87 -38.32 1.36
N ARG A 186 -39.83 -38.58 2.68
CA ARG A 186 -39.02 -37.81 3.63
C ARG A 186 -37.53 -37.98 3.37
N ASN A 187 -37.06 -39.20 3.16
CA ASN A 187 -35.67 -39.47 2.80
C ASN A 187 -35.28 -38.77 1.48
N ARG A 188 -36.16 -38.80 0.47
CA ARG A 188 -35.95 -38.12 -0.81
C ARG A 188 -35.92 -36.59 -0.66
N SER A 189 -36.82 -36.02 0.14
CA SER A 189 -36.85 -34.58 0.44
C SER A 189 -35.57 -34.14 1.17
N LEU A 190 -35.12 -34.90 2.17
CA LEU A 190 -33.89 -34.59 2.90
C LEU A 190 -32.65 -34.68 2.00
N ARG A 191 -32.58 -35.71 1.15
CA ARG A 191 -31.52 -35.81 0.14
C ARG A 191 -31.52 -34.61 -0.81
N ASN A 192 -32.68 -34.25 -1.34
CA ASN A 192 -32.79 -33.16 -2.31
C ASN A 192 -32.49 -31.79 -1.67
N THR A 193 -32.92 -31.55 -0.44
CA THR A 193 -32.60 -30.30 0.30
C THR A 193 -31.11 -30.18 0.57
N VAL A 194 -30.43 -31.27 0.94
CA VAL A 194 -28.97 -31.27 1.10
C VAL A 194 -28.27 -30.98 -0.24
N ILE A 195 -28.70 -31.62 -1.34
CA ILE A 195 -28.13 -31.35 -2.67
C ILE A 195 -28.29 -29.87 -3.04
N VAL A 196 -29.50 -29.31 -2.89
CA VAL A 196 -29.75 -27.89 -3.18
C VAL A 196 -28.90 -26.97 -2.32
N ALA A 197 -28.81 -27.23 -1.02
CA ALA A 197 -27.99 -26.42 -0.11
C ALA A 197 -26.50 -26.45 -0.51
N LEU A 198 -25.96 -27.62 -0.84
CA LEU A 198 -24.58 -27.77 -1.31
C LEU A 198 -24.36 -27.07 -2.66
N SER A 199 -25.30 -27.16 -3.59
CA SER A 199 -25.24 -26.44 -4.86
C SER A 199 -25.25 -24.92 -4.68
N VAL A 200 -26.10 -24.39 -3.77
CA VAL A 200 -26.13 -22.96 -3.45
C VAL A 200 -24.82 -22.52 -2.83
N LEU A 201 -24.27 -23.27 -1.87
CA LEU A 201 -22.96 -22.98 -1.26
C LEU A 201 -21.83 -22.98 -2.30
N LEU A 202 -21.84 -23.92 -3.24
CA LEU A 202 -20.87 -23.98 -4.33
C LEU A 202 -20.96 -22.76 -5.26
N ILE A 203 -22.18 -22.32 -5.59
CA ILE A 203 -22.41 -21.12 -6.41
C ILE A 203 -21.92 -19.89 -5.63
N LEU A 204 -22.29 -19.75 -4.36
CA LEU A 204 -21.84 -18.64 -3.52
C LEU A 204 -20.31 -18.57 -3.47
N SER A 205 -19.66 -19.70 -3.20
CA SER A 205 -18.19 -19.81 -3.15
C SER A 205 -17.55 -19.43 -4.49
N SER A 206 -18.16 -19.84 -5.60
CA SER A 206 -17.68 -19.48 -6.94
C SER A 206 -17.80 -17.97 -7.20
N VAL A 207 -18.94 -17.37 -6.83
CA VAL A 207 -19.18 -15.93 -6.98
C VAL A 207 -18.24 -15.10 -6.11
N THR A 208 -18.02 -15.49 -4.85
CA THR A 208 -17.08 -14.78 -3.96
C THR A 208 -15.65 -14.85 -4.47
N THR A 209 -15.25 -16.01 -5.01
CA THR A 209 -13.92 -16.20 -5.59
C THR A 209 -13.76 -15.32 -6.83
N TRP A 210 -14.74 -15.33 -7.72
CA TRP A 210 -14.74 -14.48 -8.91
C TRP A 210 -14.68 -12.98 -8.55
N TRP A 211 -15.48 -12.54 -7.58
CA TRP A 211 -15.48 -11.16 -7.10
C TRP A 211 -14.12 -10.75 -6.50
N ALA A 212 -13.49 -11.62 -5.72
CA ALA A 212 -12.18 -11.38 -5.13
C ALA A 212 -11.07 -11.24 -6.19
N LEU A 213 -11.08 -12.09 -7.22
CA LEU A 213 -10.10 -12.03 -8.31
C LEU A 213 -10.27 -10.75 -9.15
N ASN A 214 -11.49 -10.36 -9.48
CA ASN A 214 -11.73 -9.13 -10.23
C ASN A 214 -11.34 -7.88 -9.43
N ARG A 215 -11.53 -7.87 -8.11
CA ARG A 215 -11.07 -6.77 -7.24
C ARG A 215 -9.55 -6.57 -7.31
N ASN A 216 -8.77 -7.64 -7.42
CA ASN A 216 -7.31 -7.57 -7.53
C ASN A 216 -6.87 -6.90 -8.84
N ALA A 217 -7.58 -7.17 -9.94
CA ALA A 217 -7.29 -6.52 -11.22
C ALA A 217 -7.48 -4.99 -11.14
N TYR A 218 -8.58 -4.53 -10.55
CA TYR A 218 -8.82 -3.10 -10.34
C TYR A 218 -7.81 -2.45 -9.39
N ALA A 219 -7.34 -3.18 -8.37
CA ALA A 219 -6.32 -2.66 -7.45
C ALA A 219 -4.96 -2.48 -8.14
N LEU A 220 -4.59 -3.41 -9.02
CA LEU A 220 -3.32 -3.35 -9.77
C LEU A 220 -3.29 -2.16 -10.72
N GLU A 221 -4.39 -1.88 -11.41
CA GLU A 221 -4.50 -0.74 -12.33
C GLU A 221 -4.39 0.60 -11.59
N ARG A 222 -5.00 0.70 -10.39
CA ARG A 222 -4.86 1.87 -9.52
C ARG A 222 -3.42 2.09 -9.06
N GLN A 223 -2.67 1.03 -8.75
CA GLN A 223 -1.26 1.13 -8.39
C GLN A 223 -0.43 1.66 -9.57
N LYS A 224 -0.61 1.10 -10.77
CA LYS A 224 0.12 1.55 -11.96
C LYS A 224 -0.13 3.02 -12.28
N PHE A 225 -1.39 3.48 -12.16
CA PHE A 225 -1.73 4.88 -12.39
C PHE A 225 -1.08 5.81 -11.36
N ALA A 226 -1.08 5.41 -10.08
CA ALA A 226 -0.42 6.16 -9.01
C ALA A 226 1.10 6.25 -9.20
N GLU A 227 1.75 5.14 -9.58
CA GLU A 227 3.19 5.11 -9.90
C GLU A 227 3.52 6.02 -11.08
N THR A 228 2.69 5.99 -12.13
CA THR A 228 2.87 6.86 -13.31
C THR A 228 2.75 8.34 -12.94
N GLN A 229 1.74 8.68 -12.12
CA GLN A 229 1.56 10.05 -11.60
C GLN A 229 2.73 10.50 -10.72
N GLN A 230 3.24 9.64 -9.85
CA GLN A 230 4.43 9.94 -9.04
C GLN A 230 5.66 10.18 -9.91
N GLY A 231 5.90 9.34 -10.92
CA GLY A 231 7.00 9.52 -11.86
C GLY A 231 6.90 10.81 -12.67
N ILE A 232 5.69 11.21 -13.09
CA ILE A 232 5.45 12.50 -13.75
C ILE A 232 5.74 13.66 -12.79
N ALA A 233 5.21 13.62 -11.57
CA ALA A 233 5.42 14.66 -10.57
C ALA A 233 6.90 14.79 -10.16
N GLU A 234 7.63 13.68 -10.06
CA GLU A 234 9.06 13.66 -9.79
C GLU A 234 9.85 14.26 -10.97
N ALA A 235 9.51 13.89 -12.20
CA ALA A 235 10.12 14.47 -13.39
C ALA A 235 9.84 15.98 -13.52
N GLU A 236 8.64 16.43 -13.19
CA GLU A 236 8.29 17.85 -13.13
C GLU A 236 9.05 18.57 -12.01
N GLY A 237 9.19 17.95 -10.84
CA GLY A 237 9.98 18.47 -9.72
C GLY A 237 11.45 18.65 -10.08
N LEU A 238 12.06 17.66 -10.76
CA LEU A 238 13.42 17.74 -11.27
C LEU A 238 13.58 18.84 -12.31
N ARG A 239 12.65 18.97 -13.27
CA ARG A 239 12.65 20.06 -14.26
C ARG A 239 12.50 21.44 -13.61
N ALA A 240 11.70 21.55 -12.55
CA ALA A 240 11.55 22.78 -11.78
C ALA A 240 12.85 23.14 -11.04
N GLN A 241 13.56 22.15 -10.47
CA GLN A 241 14.86 22.38 -9.84
C GLN A 241 15.93 22.79 -10.86
N ASP A 242 15.99 22.11 -12.01
CA ASP A 242 16.94 22.44 -13.08
C ASP A 242 16.70 23.85 -13.62
N SER A 243 15.44 24.20 -13.90
CA SER A 243 15.09 25.56 -14.34
C SER A 243 15.39 26.62 -13.28
N ALA A 244 15.15 26.33 -12.00
CA ALA A 244 15.54 27.23 -10.90
C ALA A 244 17.07 27.39 -10.80
N ARG A 245 17.83 26.31 -11.01
CA ARG A 245 19.30 26.34 -11.01
C ARG A 245 19.84 27.16 -12.18
N VAL A 246 19.26 27.00 -13.37
CA VAL A 246 19.59 27.82 -14.55
C VAL A 246 19.28 29.30 -14.28
N ALA A 247 18.08 29.61 -13.75
CA ALA A 247 17.71 30.98 -13.41
C ALA A 247 18.63 31.60 -12.35
N GLN A 248 19.08 30.82 -11.36
CA GLN A 248 20.03 31.29 -10.35
C GLN A 248 21.42 31.57 -10.95
N GLN A 249 21.89 30.72 -11.88
CA GLN A 249 23.12 30.96 -12.61
C GLN A 249 23.03 32.22 -13.48
N GLU A 250 21.93 32.41 -14.20
CA GLU A 250 21.68 33.62 -14.98
C GLU A 250 21.63 34.88 -14.12
N ARG A 251 20.94 34.82 -12.97
CA ARG A 251 20.90 35.93 -12.00
C ARG A 251 22.30 36.27 -11.49
N THR A 252 23.12 35.26 -11.19
CA THR A 252 24.50 35.47 -10.72
C THR A 252 25.35 36.12 -11.81
N LYS A 253 25.22 35.66 -13.06
CA LYS A 253 25.90 36.29 -14.21
C LYS A 253 25.47 37.74 -14.41
N ALA A 254 24.16 38.03 -14.31
CA ALA A 254 23.64 39.39 -14.43
C ALA A 254 24.14 40.32 -13.31
N LEU A 255 24.26 39.82 -12.08
CA LEU A 255 24.85 40.57 -10.97
C LEU A 255 26.32 40.87 -11.22
N LEU A 256 27.13 39.88 -11.63
CA LEU A 256 28.54 40.10 -11.98
C LEU A 256 28.70 41.10 -13.12
N GLN A 257 27.85 41.04 -14.14
CA GLN A 257 27.85 42.03 -15.23
C GLN A 257 27.51 43.42 -14.72
N ARG A 258 26.51 43.56 -13.85
CA ARG A 258 26.15 44.84 -13.23
C ARG A 258 27.31 45.40 -12.41
N ASP A 259 27.94 44.60 -11.56
CA ASP A 259 29.06 45.03 -10.73
C ASP A 259 30.27 45.44 -11.60
N SER A 260 30.54 44.69 -12.68
CA SER A 260 31.59 45.06 -13.63
C SER A 260 31.30 46.39 -14.34
N ALA A 261 30.04 46.65 -14.71
CA ALA A 261 29.64 47.92 -15.31
C ALA A 261 29.70 49.08 -14.31
N GLU A 262 29.40 48.83 -13.04
CA GLU A 262 29.51 49.83 -11.97
C GLU A 262 30.98 50.19 -11.70
N MET A 263 31.86 49.20 -11.62
CA MET A 263 33.31 49.43 -11.50
C MET A 263 33.88 50.23 -12.69
N GLU A 264 33.44 49.93 -13.92
CA GLU A 264 33.87 50.69 -15.10
C GLU A 264 33.32 52.13 -15.10
N ARG A 265 32.09 52.34 -14.62
CA ARG A 265 31.54 53.70 -14.43
C ARG A 265 32.33 54.49 -13.40
N ASP A 266 32.70 53.89 -12.28
CA ASP A 266 33.47 54.56 -11.25
C ASP A 266 34.90 54.88 -11.71
N ARG A 267 35.53 53.95 -12.45
CA ARG A 267 36.82 54.21 -13.13
C ARG A 267 36.71 55.38 -14.11
N ALA A 268 35.63 55.43 -14.91
CA ALA A 268 35.40 56.52 -15.85
C ALA A 268 35.19 57.87 -15.13
N LYS A 269 34.44 57.91 -14.02
CA LYS A 269 34.28 59.12 -13.20
C LYS A 269 35.60 59.60 -12.61
N ILE A 270 36.39 58.70 -12.04
CA ILE A 270 37.72 59.03 -11.49
C ILE A 270 38.65 59.54 -12.61
N ALA A 271 38.62 58.90 -13.78
CA ALA A 271 39.39 59.35 -14.94
C ALA A 271 38.95 60.75 -15.42
N GLU A 272 37.64 61.03 -15.44
CA GLU A 272 37.10 62.35 -15.78
C GLU A 272 37.49 63.42 -14.76
N GLU A 273 37.39 63.14 -13.46
CA GLU A 273 37.82 64.05 -12.40
C GLU A 273 39.33 64.34 -12.48
N ASN A 274 40.13 63.31 -12.73
CA ASN A 274 41.57 63.46 -12.94
C ASN A 274 41.88 64.29 -14.18
N ALA A 275 41.18 64.08 -15.31
CA ALA A 275 41.33 64.87 -16.52
C ALA A 275 40.93 66.33 -16.30
N ARG A 276 39.80 66.59 -15.62
CA ARG A 276 39.37 67.95 -15.23
C ARG A 276 40.38 68.61 -14.30
N ALA A 277 40.96 67.87 -13.35
CA ALA A 277 42.01 68.39 -12.48
C ALA A 277 43.31 68.71 -13.24
N GLN A 278 43.71 67.87 -14.20
CA GLN A 278 44.84 68.14 -15.08
C GLN A 278 44.60 69.38 -15.96
N GLN A 279 43.40 69.52 -16.55
CA GLN A 279 43.03 70.71 -17.31
C GLN A 279 43.10 71.98 -16.46
N ARG A 280 42.52 71.96 -15.25
CA ARG A 280 42.61 73.10 -14.31
C ARG A 280 44.06 73.46 -13.97
N ARG A 281 44.92 72.47 -13.76
CA ARG A 281 46.36 72.70 -13.50
C ARG A 281 47.05 73.34 -14.71
N ALA A 282 46.83 72.82 -15.91
CA ALA A 282 47.40 73.34 -17.14
C ALA A 282 46.91 74.78 -17.45
N GLU A 283 45.63 75.08 -17.21
CA GLU A 283 45.08 76.42 -17.37
C GLU A 283 45.66 77.40 -16.35
N MET A 284 45.81 76.99 -15.09
CA MET A 284 46.47 77.79 -14.05
C MET A 284 47.94 78.08 -14.40
N GLU A 285 48.68 77.09 -14.90
CA GLU A 285 50.06 77.28 -15.38
C GLU A 285 50.13 78.22 -16.59
N SER A 286 49.22 78.05 -17.57
CA SER A 286 49.14 78.94 -18.74
C SER A 286 48.82 80.38 -18.34
N ASN A 287 47.83 80.59 -17.47
CA ASN A 287 47.48 81.91 -16.94
C ASN A 287 48.64 82.54 -16.17
N ARG A 288 49.34 81.76 -15.34
CA ARG A 288 50.54 82.21 -14.62
C ARG A 288 51.64 82.63 -15.59
N ASN A 289 51.92 81.81 -16.60
CA ASN A 289 52.93 82.12 -17.62
C ASN A 289 52.55 83.37 -18.43
N GLY A 290 51.28 83.54 -18.78
CA GLY A 290 50.78 84.74 -19.46
C GLY A 290 50.94 86.02 -18.62
N ARG A 291 50.67 85.93 -17.32
CA ARG A 291 50.91 87.06 -16.38
C ARG A 291 52.39 87.41 -16.27
N ILE A 292 53.27 86.41 -16.14
CA ILE A 292 54.74 86.62 -16.12
C ILE A 292 55.24 87.23 -17.44
N ALA A 293 54.73 86.78 -18.58
CA ALA A 293 55.09 87.35 -19.88
C ALA A 293 54.71 88.84 -20.00
N ARG A 294 53.50 89.22 -19.56
CA ARG A 294 53.07 90.63 -19.52
C ARG A 294 53.95 91.45 -18.58
N SER A 295 54.27 90.90 -17.41
CA SER A 295 55.21 91.52 -16.48
C SER A 295 56.58 91.79 -17.12
N ASN A 296 57.16 90.79 -17.78
CA ASN A 296 58.45 90.92 -18.45
C ASN A 296 58.41 91.97 -19.57
N HIS A 297 57.32 92.03 -20.34
CA HIS A 297 57.13 93.04 -21.38
C HIS A 297 57.10 94.47 -20.81
N ASN A 298 56.32 94.69 -19.76
CA ASN A 298 56.24 95.98 -19.08
C ASN A 298 57.58 96.37 -18.42
N ALA A 299 58.30 95.41 -17.85
CA ALA A 299 59.62 95.62 -17.27
C ALA A 299 60.62 96.08 -18.33
N LEU A 300 60.65 95.42 -19.49
CA LEU A 300 61.48 95.83 -20.63
C LEU A 300 61.13 97.23 -21.13
N LEU A 301 59.82 97.53 -21.24
CA LEU A 301 59.33 98.85 -21.67
C LEU A 301 59.80 99.95 -20.71
N ALA A 302 59.71 99.71 -19.39
CA ALA A 302 60.21 100.63 -18.38
C ALA A 302 61.72 100.87 -18.52
N THR A 303 62.52 99.82 -18.72
CA THR A 303 63.97 99.93 -18.92
C THR A 303 64.34 100.71 -20.19
N GLN A 304 63.61 100.49 -21.30
CA GLN A 304 63.85 101.22 -22.55
C GLN A 304 63.52 102.71 -22.41
N LEU A 305 62.39 103.02 -21.78
CA LEU A 305 61.94 104.40 -21.54
C LEU A 305 62.77 105.12 -20.49
N ALA A 306 63.47 104.42 -19.60
CA ALA A 306 64.27 105.03 -18.54
C ALA A 306 65.28 106.07 -19.07
N LYS A 307 65.78 105.90 -20.30
CA LYS A 307 66.73 106.82 -20.93
C LYS A 307 66.08 108.05 -21.58
N SER A 308 64.82 107.96 -22.00
CA SER A 308 64.14 109.02 -22.77
C SER A 308 63.05 109.74 -21.99
N ASP A 309 62.27 109.01 -21.18
CA ASP A 309 61.24 109.53 -20.28
C ASP A 309 61.26 108.79 -18.93
N PRO A 310 62.08 109.26 -17.99
CA PRO A 310 62.24 108.61 -16.69
C PRO A 310 61.00 108.73 -15.80
N THR A 311 60.01 109.58 -16.10
CA THR A 311 58.78 109.71 -15.27
C THR A 311 57.79 108.64 -15.64
N LEU A 312 57.61 108.45 -16.93
CA LEU A 312 56.78 107.38 -17.45
C LEU A 312 57.38 106.01 -17.12
N ALA A 313 58.72 105.85 -17.21
CA ALA A 313 59.41 104.62 -16.84
C ALA A 313 59.14 104.19 -15.39
N LEU A 314 59.24 105.13 -14.43
CA LEU A 314 58.99 104.84 -13.02
C LEU A 314 57.53 104.44 -12.77
N ARG A 315 56.56 105.12 -13.39
CA ARG A 315 55.13 104.79 -13.25
C ARG A 315 54.79 103.43 -13.85
N ILE A 316 55.39 103.08 -14.98
CA ILE A 316 55.21 101.76 -15.59
C ILE A 316 55.83 100.68 -14.69
N ALA A 317 57.02 100.92 -14.15
CA ALA A 317 57.68 99.98 -13.24
C ALA A 317 56.92 99.79 -11.92
N GLU A 318 56.40 100.88 -11.33
CA GLU A 318 55.54 100.85 -10.13
C GLU A 318 54.26 100.05 -10.37
N MET A 319 53.55 100.37 -11.46
CA MET A 319 52.35 99.65 -11.87
C MET A 319 52.65 98.16 -12.09
N ASN A 320 53.77 97.84 -12.74
CA ASN A 320 54.15 96.47 -13.05
C ASN A 320 54.46 95.66 -11.78
N TYR A 321 55.13 96.27 -10.80
CA TYR A 321 55.38 95.66 -9.50
C TYR A 321 54.08 95.37 -8.73
N LEU A 322 53.12 96.29 -8.75
CA LEU A 322 51.83 96.13 -8.07
C LEU A 322 50.90 95.11 -8.74
N LEU A 323 50.88 95.07 -10.07
CA LEU A 323 50.03 94.14 -10.83
C LEU A 323 50.58 92.71 -10.86
N TYR A 324 51.91 92.56 -10.77
CA TYR A 324 52.60 91.28 -10.87
C TYR A 324 53.61 91.08 -9.71
N PRO A 325 53.15 91.04 -8.45
CA PRO A 325 54.02 90.85 -7.29
C PRO A 325 54.76 89.50 -7.31
N GLU A 326 54.23 88.51 -8.04
CA GLU A 326 54.85 87.20 -8.26
C GLU A 326 56.06 87.22 -9.21
N SER A 327 56.28 88.31 -9.95
CA SER A 327 57.33 88.41 -10.95
C SER A 327 58.61 89.01 -10.35
N SER A 328 59.66 88.19 -10.24
CA SER A 328 60.98 88.65 -9.82
C SER A 328 61.54 89.74 -10.75
N THR A 329 61.24 89.67 -12.05
CA THR A 329 61.64 90.69 -13.04
C THR A 329 61.02 92.05 -12.76
N ALA A 330 59.73 92.13 -12.43
CA ALA A 330 59.07 93.40 -12.11
C ALA A 330 59.68 94.05 -10.85
N ALA A 331 59.92 93.24 -9.82
CA ALA A 331 60.57 93.70 -8.59
C ALA A 331 62.00 94.20 -8.85
N GLY A 332 62.78 93.47 -9.65
CA GLY A 332 64.15 93.83 -9.99
C GLY A 332 64.25 95.15 -10.76
N ILE A 333 63.48 95.32 -11.84
CA ILE A 333 63.53 96.54 -12.67
C ILE A 333 62.99 97.76 -11.92
N PHE A 334 61.96 97.61 -11.09
CA PHE A 334 61.46 98.71 -10.27
C PHE A 334 62.53 99.21 -9.29
N HIS A 335 63.22 98.28 -8.63
CA HIS A 335 64.34 98.61 -7.75
C HIS A 335 65.48 99.29 -8.51
N GLU A 336 65.86 98.77 -9.68
CA GLU A 336 66.94 99.31 -10.52
C GLU A 336 66.67 100.77 -10.92
N ILE A 337 65.47 101.07 -11.43
CA ILE A 337 65.07 102.42 -11.86
C ILE A 337 65.04 103.41 -10.69
N ILE A 338 64.64 102.99 -9.49
CA ILE A 338 64.66 103.85 -8.30
C ILE A 338 66.11 104.10 -7.81
N SER A 339 67.00 103.13 -8.00
CA SER A 339 68.37 103.18 -7.48
C SER A 339 69.38 103.90 -8.38
N ASP A 340 69.03 104.25 -9.63
CA ASP A 340 69.94 104.93 -10.55
C ASP A 340 70.17 106.41 -10.15
N THR A 341 71.35 106.69 -9.60
CA THR A 341 71.77 108.03 -9.17
C THR A 341 72.33 108.91 -10.31
N HIS A 342 72.54 108.38 -11.53
CA HIS A 342 73.11 109.12 -12.66
C HIS A 342 72.06 109.88 -13.49
N THR A 343 70.82 109.38 -13.57
CA THR A 343 69.66 110.10 -14.12
C THR A 343 68.93 110.94 -13.07
N GLY A 344 69.63 111.18 -11.95
CA GLY A 344 69.19 111.83 -10.71
C GLY A 344 68.03 112.80 -10.87
N LYS A 345 66.83 112.29 -10.61
CA LYS A 345 65.67 113.12 -10.34
C LYS A 345 65.78 113.66 -8.92
N ALA A 346 66.52 114.75 -8.80
CA ALA A 346 66.33 115.67 -7.70
C ALA A 346 64.86 116.16 -7.75
N PHE A 347 64.03 115.72 -6.81
CA PHE A 347 62.66 116.26 -6.68
C PHE A 347 62.69 117.78 -6.45
N GLN A 348 63.76 118.29 -5.83
CA GLN A 348 63.96 119.71 -5.59
C GLN A 348 65.44 120.03 -5.36
N THR A 349 65.98 121.02 -6.07
CA THR A 349 67.34 121.53 -5.84
C THR A 349 67.27 122.77 -4.96
N MET A 350 67.78 122.69 -3.73
CA MET A 350 67.81 123.81 -2.79
C MET A 350 69.15 124.56 -2.90
N PRO A 351 69.17 125.85 -3.30
CA PRO A 351 70.40 126.61 -3.45
C PRO A 351 71.00 126.94 -2.08
N GLY A 352 72.17 126.35 -1.77
CA GLY A 352 72.93 126.63 -0.54
C GLY A 352 74.30 127.22 -0.89
N ASN A 353 74.61 128.39 -0.34
CA ASN A 353 75.85 129.13 -0.67
C ASN A 353 77.09 128.60 0.08
N ARG A 354 77.01 127.40 0.70
CA ARG A 354 78.05 126.74 1.49
C ARG A 354 77.90 125.22 1.43
N SER A 355 79.00 124.50 1.66
CA SER A 355 79.01 123.03 1.73
C SER A 355 78.24 122.54 2.97
N CYS A 356 77.32 121.60 2.76
CA CYS A 356 76.50 120.96 3.80
C CYS A 356 77.21 119.70 4.32
N ASN A 357 77.33 119.55 5.64
CA ASN A 357 78.05 118.44 6.26
C ASN A 357 77.11 117.32 6.72
N THR A 358 75.87 117.66 7.07
CA THR A 358 74.88 116.70 7.57
C THR A 358 73.47 117.26 7.44
N GLY A 359 72.49 116.39 7.24
CA GLY A 359 71.09 116.77 7.19
C GLY A 359 70.18 115.61 7.59
N THR A 360 69.00 115.94 8.11
CA THR A 360 67.99 114.96 8.49
C THR A 360 66.58 115.50 8.25
N PHE A 361 65.66 114.64 7.83
CA PHE A 361 64.25 114.96 7.72
C PHE A 361 63.57 114.88 9.08
N SER A 362 62.55 115.70 9.30
CA SER A 362 61.65 115.52 10.43
C SER A 362 60.93 114.16 10.33
N PRO A 363 60.50 113.54 11.45
CA PRO A 363 59.84 112.24 11.42
C PRO A 363 58.54 112.19 10.58
N ASP A 364 57.92 113.35 10.33
CA ASP A 364 56.73 113.49 9.48
C ASP A 364 57.07 113.83 8.01
N ASN A 365 58.36 113.87 7.65
CA ASN A 365 58.90 114.21 6.33
C ASN A 365 58.49 115.59 5.78
N ARG A 366 58.03 116.51 6.63
CA ARG A 366 57.59 117.87 6.21
C ARG A 366 58.67 118.93 6.27
N SER A 367 59.71 118.72 7.05
CA SER A 367 60.81 119.67 7.18
C SER A 367 62.16 118.97 7.07
N LEU A 368 63.17 119.69 6.60
CA LEU A 368 64.54 119.22 6.45
C LEU A 368 65.48 120.17 7.20
N VAL A 369 66.28 119.62 8.11
CA VAL A 369 67.36 120.35 8.77
C VAL A 369 68.67 120.07 8.02
N LEU A 370 69.36 121.14 7.61
CA LEU A 370 70.70 121.07 7.02
C LEU A 370 71.71 121.86 7.89
N CYS A 371 72.84 121.24 8.20
CA CYS A 371 73.95 121.86 8.92
C CYS A 371 75.11 122.19 7.97
N PHE A 372 75.48 123.46 7.92
CA PHE A 372 76.53 123.98 7.04
C PHE A 372 77.85 124.21 7.78
N SER A 373 78.96 124.18 7.04
CA SER A 373 80.28 124.54 7.58
C SER A 373 80.32 126.02 8.02
N GLY A 374 80.59 126.26 9.31
CA GLY A 374 80.59 127.59 9.94
C GLY A 374 79.56 127.82 11.05
N GLY A 375 78.88 126.77 11.52
CA GLY A 375 77.97 126.83 12.68
C GLY A 375 76.56 127.36 12.38
N VAL A 376 76.21 127.49 11.10
CA VAL A 376 74.87 127.91 10.66
C VAL A 376 74.02 126.68 10.38
N VAL A 377 72.84 126.63 11.00
CA VAL A 377 71.80 125.60 10.76
C VAL A 377 70.67 126.25 9.98
N ALA A 378 70.26 125.65 8.86
CA ALA A 378 69.07 126.07 8.13
C ALA A 378 67.97 125.01 8.24
N LEU A 379 66.77 125.47 8.52
CA LEU A 379 65.56 124.66 8.48
C LEU A 379 64.80 125.00 7.19
N TRP A 380 64.42 123.98 6.46
CA TRP A 380 63.63 124.08 5.23
C TRP A 380 62.27 123.43 5.46
N ASP A 381 61.21 124.14 5.09
CA ASP A 381 59.89 123.54 4.95
C ASP A 381 59.74 122.99 3.54
N LEU A 382 59.37 121.71 3.44
CA LEU A 382 59.15 121.03 2.17
C LEU A 382 57.68 121.19 1.78
N PRO A 383 57.38 121.63 0.55
CA PRO A 383 56.01 121.60 0.06
C PRO A 383 55.58 120.14 -0.07
N GLY A 384 54.48 119.78 0.60
CA GLY A 384 53.90 118.44 0.54
C GLY A 384 53.27 118.11 -0.80
#